data_AF-A0A8C0FFU0-F1
#
_entry.id   AF-A0A8C0FFU0-F1
#
_cell.length_a   1.000
_cell.length_b   1.000
_cell.length_c   1.000
_cell.angle_alpha   90.00
_cell.angle_beta   90.00
_cell.angle_gamma   90.00
#
_symmetry.space_group_name_H-M   'P 1'
#
loop_
_entity.id
_entity.type
_entity.pdbx_description
1 polymer ?
#
loop_
_entity_poly.entity_id
_entity_poly.type
_entity_poly.pdbx_seq_one_letter_code
_entity_poly.pdbx_strand_id
1 'polypeptide(L)'
;GEYADPVADLLDKWGAFRARLFRESCVFHRGNYVKDLSRLGRDLRRIIIVDNSPASYIFHPDNAVPVASWFDNMADTELLDLLPFFERLSKVEDVYAVLKKQRTNS
;
A
#
# COMPACT_ATOMS: atom_id res chain seq x y z
N GLY A 1 -2.47 18.28 0.94
CA GLY A 1 -2.45 18.06 -0.52
C GLY A 1 -1.34 18.80 -1.23
N GLU A 2 -1.10 20.09 -0.91
CA GLU A 2 -0.31 21.03 -1.74
C GLU A 2 1.04 20.52 -2.28
N TYR A 3 1.81 19.73 -1.53
CA TYR A 3 3.06 19.15 -2.03
C TYR A 3 2.88 17.85 -2.83
N ALA A 4 1.92 17.01 -2.43
CA ALA A 4 1.75 15.66 -2.98
C ALA A 4 0.93 15.65 -4.28
N ASP A 5 0.04 16.62 -4.48
CA ASP A 5 -0.79 16.71 -5.68
C ASP A 5 0.02 16.88 -6.98
N PRO A 6 0.97 17.82 -7.07
CA PRO A 6 1.79 17.97 -8.29
C PRO A 6 2.61 16.72 -8.62
N VAL A 7 3.10 16.01 -7.59
CA VAL A 7 3.85 14.76 -7.78
C VAL A 7 2.91 13.66 -8.26
N ALA A 8 1.72 13.55 -7.67
CA ALA A 8 0.71 12.60 -8.11
C ALA A 8 0.28 12.86 -9.56
N ASP A 9 0.13 14.12 -9.97
CA ASP A 9 -0.20 14.51 -11.34
C ASP A 9 0.89 14.10 -12.34
N LEU A 10 2.18 14.23 -11.95
CA LEU A 10 3.30 13.83 -12.80
C LEU A 10 3.38 12.30 -12.98
N LEU A 11 3.06 11.55 -11.92
CA LEU A 11 3.12 10.09 -11.91
C LEU A 11 1.93 9.45 -12.62
N ASP A 12 0.71 9.93 -12.36
CA ASP A 12 -0.52 9.28 -12.83
C ASP A 12 -0.95 9.74 -14.22
N LYS A 13 -0.23 9.29 -15.23
CA LYS A 13 -0.49 9.61 -16.64
C LYS A 13 -1.73 8.89 -17.21
N TRP A 14 -2.27 7.91 -16.50
CA TRP A 14 -3.34 7.03 -16.99
C TRP A 14 -4.62 7.07 -16.14
N GLY A 15 -4.68 7.93 -15.12
CA GLY A 15 -5.84 8.00 -14.23
C GLY A 15 -6.02 6.74 -13.36
N ALA A 16 -4.92 6.10 -12.97
CA ALA A 16 -4.91 4.95 -12.08
C ALA A 16 -5.40 5.30 -10.66
N PHE A 17 -5.18 6.53 -10.18
CA PHE A 17 -5.62 6.97 -8.87
C PHE A 17 -7.12 7.30 -8.88
N ARG A 18 -7.93 6.44 -8.28
CA ARG A 18 -9.38 6.68 -8.12
C ARG A 18 -9.72 7.71 -7.04
N ALA A 19 -8.81 7.92 -6.09
CA ALA A 19 -8.93 8.89 -5.00
C ALA A 19 -7.54 9.23 -4.47
N ARG A 20 -7.40 10.43 -3.91
CA ARG A 20 -6.17 10.89 -3.24
C ARG A 20 -6.48 11.14 -1.77
N LEU A 21 -5.75 10.46 -0.90
CA LEU A 21 -5.85 10.60 0.55
C LEU A 21 -4.52 11.12 1.08
N PHE A 22 -4.59 12.04 2.02
CA PHE A 22 -3.42 12.76 2.53
C PHE A 22 -3.29 12.58 4.05
N ARG A 23 -2.37 13.34 4.66
CA ARG A 23 -2.07 13.25 6.09
C ARG A 23 -3.30 13.50 6.96
N GLU A 24 -4.21 14.36 6.51
CA GLU A 24 -5.45 14.70 7.19
C GLU A 24 -6.43 13.51 7.23
N SER A 25 -6.29 12.53 6.33
CA SER A 25 -7.06 11.30 6.33
C SER A 25 -6.50 10.23 7.29
N CYS A 26 -5.30 10.43 7.85
CA CYS A 26 -4.64 9.47 8.73
C CYS A 26 -5.11 9.62 10.19
N VAL A 27 -5.02 8.53 10.95
CA VAL A 27 -5.24 8.51 12.40
C VAL A 27 -3.92 8.77 13.10
N PHE A 28 -3.86 9.78 13.97
CA PHE A 28 -2.69 9.99 14.82
C PHE A 28 -2.74 9.02 16.01
N HIS A 29 -1.86 8.03 16.03
CA HIS A 29 -1.82 6.97 17.05
C HIS A 29 -0.39 6.77 17.55
N ARG A 30 -0.18 6.96 18.86
CA ARG A 30 1.13 6.75 19.54
C ARG A 30 2.30 7.45 18.80
N GLY A 31 2.11 8.70 18.41
CA GLY A 31 3.14 9.49 17.71
C GLY A 31 3.28 9.22 16.22
N ASN A 32 2.49 8.30 15.63
CA ASN A 32 2.55 7.93 14.22
C ASN A 32 1.27 8.31 13.49
N TYR A 33 1.38 8.63 12.20
CA TYR A 33 0.25 8.75 11.30
C TYR A 33 -0.07 7.36 10.71
N VAL A 34 -1.18 6.78 11.14
CA VAL A 34 -1.64 5.45 10.74
C VAL A 34 -2.72 5.56 9.68
N LYS A 35 -2.56 4.81 8.59
CA LYS A 35 -3.52 4.67 7.49
C LYS A 35 -4.52 3.56 7.85
N ASP A 36 -5.54 3.93 8.61
CA ASP A 36 -6.58 2.99 9.06
C ASP A 36 -7.49 2.57 7.89
N LEU A 37 -7.23 1.39 7.34
CA LEU A 37 -7.95 0.84 6.18
C LEU A 37 -9.44 0.62 6.43
N SER A 38 -9.87 0.46 7.69
CA SER A 38 -11.28 0.30 8.04
C SER A 38 -12.11 1.55 7.70
N ARG A 39 -11.47 2.73 7.60
CA ARG A 39 -12.11 4.00 7.25
C ARG A 39 -12.38 4.16 5.75
N LEU A 40 -11.92 3.24 4.91
CA LEU A 40 -12.10 3.32 3.45
C LEU A 40 -13.51 2.91 3.00
N GLY A 41 -14.34 2.33 3.88
CA GLY A 41 -15.66 1.83 3.51
C GLY A 41 -15.59 0.74 2.43
N ARG A 42 -14.62 -0.17 2.56
CA ARG A 42 -14.36 -1.30 1.67
C ARG A 42 -14.14 -2.55 2.52
N ASP A 43 -14.46 -3.72 1.99
CA ASP A 43 -14.20 -4.99 2.67
C ASP A 43 -12.68 -5.21 2.78
N LEU A 44 -12.16 -5.36 4.00
CA LEU A 44 -10.72 -5.57 4.25
C LEU A 44 -10.17 -6.81 3.53
N ARG A 45 -11.00 -7.82 3.25
CA ARG A 45 -10.60 -9.01 2.45
C ARG A 45 -10.29 -8.68 0.99
N ARG A 46 -10.60 -7.46 0.54
CA ARG A 46 -10.38 -6.95 -0.82
C ARG A 46 -9.42 -5.76 -0.87
N ILE A 47 -8.74 -5.44 0.23
CA ILE A 47 -7.82 -4.30 0.32
C ILE A 47 -6.40 -4.77 0.61
N ILE A 48 -5.43 -4.21 -0.08
CA ILE A 48 -4.02 -4.25 0.31
C ILE A 48 -3.50 -2.83 0.53
N ILE A 49 -2.42 -2.72 1.30
CA ILE A 49 -1.62 -1.50 1.40
C ILE A 49 -0.17 -1.80 1.06
N VAL A 50 0.41 -0.99 0.17
CA VAL A 50 1.83 -1.01 -0.16
C VAL A 50 2.47 0.20 0.51
N ASP A 51 3.40 -0.03 1.43
CA ASP A 51 4.02 1.05 2.21
C ASP A 51 5.37 0.59 2.76
N ASN A 52 6.33 1.50 2.79
CA ASN A 52 7.68 1.25 3.28
C ASN A 52 7.83 1.41 4.80
N SER A 53 6.78 1.86 5.52
CA SER A 53 6.81 2.06 6.96
C SER A 53 5.78 1.18 7.69
N PRO A 54 6.23 0.20 8.50
CA PRO A 54 5.34 -0.65 9.30
C PRO A 54 4.39 0.11 10.23
N ALA A 55 4.81 1.29 10.71
CA ALA A 55 3.97 2.12 11.55
C ALA A 55 2.71 2.64 10.81
N SER A 56 2.80 2.84 9.49
CA SER A 56 1.69 3.33 8.66
C SER A 56 0.50 2.38 8.62
N TYR A 57 0.72 1.07 8.78
CA TYR A 57 -0.33 0.04 8.68
C TYR A 57 -0.47 -0.80 9.94
N ILE A 58 -0.06 -0.28 11.10
CA ILE A 58 -0.05 -1.03 12.36
C ILE A 58 -1.41 -1.62 12.77
N PHE A 59 -2.54 -1.05 12.31
CA PHE A 59 -3.87 -1.59 12.55
C PHE A 59 -4.27 -2.74 11.61
N HIS A 60 -3.62 -2.84 10.45
CA HIS A 60 -3.95 -3.82 9.41
C HIS A 60 -2.69 -4.47 8.84
N PRO A 61 -1.81 -5.06 9.69
CA PRO A 61 -0.57 -5.65 9.21
C PRO A 61 -0.85 -6.77 8.21
N ASP A 62 -1.94 -7.53 8.37
CA ASP A 62 -2.31 -8.64 7.48
C ASP A 62 -2.73 -8.21 6.08
N ASN A 63 -2.98 -6.92 5.85
CA ASN A 63 -3.27 -6.32 4.56
C ASN A 63 -2.02 -5.73 3.89
N ALA A 64 -0.88 -5.71 4.57
CA ALA A 64 0.32 -5.01 4.11
C ALA A 64 1.17 -5.86 3.17
N VAL A 65 1.61 -5.22 2.09
CA VAL A 65 2.70 -5.65 1.22
C VAL A 65 3.86 -4.69 1.51
N PRO A 66 4.77 -5.04 2.44
CA PRO A 66 5.89 -4.16 2.77
C PRO A 66 6.82 -4.03 1.57
N VAL A 67 7.36 -2.83 1.38
CA VAL A 67 8.38 -2.52 0.36
C VAL A 67 9.58 -1.83 0.98
N ALA A 68 10.74 -1.95 0.36
CA ALA A 68 11.93 -1.24 0.79
C ALA A 68 11.78 0.27 0.54
N SER A 69 12.54 1.06 1.31
CA SER A 69 12.65 2.48 1.02
C SER A 69 13.62 2.68 -0.13
N TRP A 70 13.19 3.42 -1.15
CA TRP A 70 14.01 3.76 -2.30
C TRP A 70 14.74 5.10 -2.10
N PHE A 71 16.04 5.14 -2.38
CA PHE A 71 16.92 6.31 -2.19
C PHE A 71 17.93 6.47 -3.34
N ASP A 72 17.51 6.43 -4.59
CA ASP A 72 18.36 6.65 -5.80
C ASP A 72 19.04 5.41 -6.40
N ASN A 73 18.64 4.20 -6.02
CA ASN A 73 19.10 3.00 -6.74
C ASN A 73 18.36 2.86 -8.08
N MET A 74 19.02 3.20 -9.18
CA MET A 74 18.46 3.06 -10.53
C MET A 74 18.36 1.61 -11.02
N ALA A 75 19.02 0.67 -10.35
CA ALA A 75 18.88 -0.76 -10.61
C ALA A 75 17.79 -1.41 -9.74
N ASP A 76 17.02 -0.63 -8.97
CA ASP A 76 15.90 -1.13 -8.19
C ASP A 76 14.80 -1.67 -9.11
N THR A 77 14.34 -2.88 -8.82
CA THR A 77 13.27 -3.57 -9.55
C THR A 77 12.10 -3.93 -8.66
N GLU A 78 12.05 -3.48 -7.40
CA GLU A 78 11.12 -4.02 -6.40
C GLU A 78 9.66 -3.91 -6.85
N LEU A 79 9.26 -2.75 -7.40
CA LEU A 79 7.89 -2.57 -7.89
C LEU A 79 7.56 -3.44 -9.11
N LEU A 80 8.55 -3.72 -9.96
CA LEU A 80 8.39 -4.63 -11.11
C LEU A 80 8.26 -6.08 -10.63
N ASP A 81 9.07 -6.46 -9.66
CA ASP A 81 9.09 -7.81 -9.08
C ASP A 81 7.78 -8.14 -8.33
N LEU A 82 7.03 -7.11 -7.89
CA LEU A 82 5.71 -7.26 -7.28
C LEU A 82 4.57 -7.48 -8.30
N LEU A 83 4.75 -7.23 -9.59
CA LEU A 83 3.68 -7.35 -10.58
C LEU A 83 3.06 -8.77 -10.62
N PRO A 84 3.84 -9.87 -10.71
CA PRO A 84 3.26 -11.22 -10.70
C PRO A 84 2.56 -11.54 -9.38
N PHE A 85 2.94 -10.89 -8.29
CA PHE A 85 2.27 -11.03 -7.00
C PHE A 85 0.91 -10.34 -6.98
N PHE A 86 0.83 -9.09 -7.46
CA PHE A 86 -0.43 -8.36 -7.60
C PHE A 86 -1.40 -9.03 -8.59
N GLU A 87 -0.88 -9.64 -9.66
CA GLU A 87 -1.69 -10.45 -10.59
C GLU A 87 -2.31 -11.71 -9.94
N ARG A 88 -1.68 -12.28 -8.91
CA ARG A 88 -2.29 -13.38 -8.14
C ARG A 88 -3.35 -12.86 -7.18
N LEU A 89 -3.06 -11.74 -6.50
CA LEU A 89 -4.00 -11.10 -5.58
C LEU A 89 -5.29 -10.64 -6.28
N SER A 90 -5.20 -10.18 -7.53
CA SER A 90 -6.38 -9.73 -8.29
C SER A 90 -7.38 -10.87 -8.61
N LYS A 91 -6.94 -12.13 -8.50
CA LYS A 91 -7.74 -13.32 -8.84
C LYS A 91 -8.42 -13.97 -7.62
N VAL A 92 -8.14 -13.50 -6.40
CA VAL A 92 -8.69 -14.09 -5.17
C VAL A 92 -9.82 -13.24 -4.59
N GLU A 93 -10.74 -13.91 -3.89
CA GLU A 93 -11.81 -13.23 -3.17
C GLU A 93 -11.40 -12.68 -1.81
N ASP A 94 -10.39 -13.30 -1.23
CA ASP A 94 -9.82 -12.93 0.06
C ASP A 94 -8.30 -12.82 -0.08
N VAL A 95 -7.78 -11.60 0.01
CA VAL A 95 -6.34 -11.31 -0.09
C VAL A 95 -5.52 -12.04 0.99
N TYR A 96 -6.12 -12.37 2.14
CA TYR A 96 -5.44 -13.07 3.21
C TYR A 96 -5.04 -14.50 2.82
N ALA A 97 -5.73 -15.12 1.85
CA ALA A 97 -5.37 -16.44 1.33
C ALA A 97 -3.99 -16.47 0.65
N VAL A 98 -3.53 -15.31 0.16
CA VAL A 98 -2.25 -15.13 -0.54
C VAL A 98 -1.22 -14.47 0.38
N LEU A 99 -1.59 -13.40 1.09
CA LEU A 99 -0.67 -12.65 1.96
C LEU A 99 -0.10 -13.50 3.10
N LYS A 100 -0.91 -14.39 3.69
CA LYS A 100 -0.44 -15.30 4.74
C LYS A 100 0.62 -16.29 4.25
N LYS A 101 0.53 -16.74 2.99
CA LYS A 101 1.50 -17.67 2.37
C LYS A 101 2.82 -17.01 2.00
N GLN A 102 2.81 -15.70 1.75
CA GLN A 102 4.03 -14.96 1.46
C GLN A 102 4.92 -14.85 2.71
N ARG A 103 4.31 -14.63 3.88
CA ARG A 103 5.01 -14.52 5.17
C ARG A 103 5.70 -15.79 5.64
N THR A 104 5.27 -16.96 5.17
CA THR A 104 5.89 -18.24 5.52
C THR A 104 7.07 -18.61 4.64
N ASN A 105 7.29 -17.88 3.53
CA ASN A 105 8.38 -18.10 2.57
C ASN A 105 9.47 -17.03 2.65
N SER A 106 9.47 -16.19 3.69
CA SER A 106 10.49 -15.17 3.98
C SER A 106 11.17 -15.47 5.31
#